data_AF-A0A356E9D3-F1
#
_entry.id   AF-A0A356E9D3-F1
#
_cell.length_a   1.000
_cell.length_b   1.000
_cell.length_c   1.000
_cell.angle_alpha   90.00
_cell.angle_beta   90.00
_cell.angle_gamma   90.00
#
_symmetry.space_group_name_H-M   'P 1'
#
loop_
_entity.id
_entity.type
_entity.pdbx_description
1 polymer ?
#
loop_
_entity_poly.entity_id
_entity_poly.type
_entity_poly.pdbx_seq_one_letter_code
_entity_poly.pdbx_strand_id
1 'polypeptide(L)'
;MFSRFNNLTVKIFTLFWLIFILLVMLAFLIPRFDARLITPLQANDMSLYQREIASSIQNNKFSRLLILSNQLIPDNTGELRPILVDKNGNIIGAKENELASILDFVHNSNEPAKPMQKVFYDI
;
A
#
# COMPACT_ATOMS: atom_id res chain seq x y z
N MET A 1 15.10 54.05 -7.27
CA MET A 1 13.86 53.24 -7.14
C MET A 1 13.99 52.03 -6.20
N PHE A 2 15.13 51.79 -5.53
CA PHE A 2 15.36 50.58 -4.71
C PHE A 2 15.21 50.75 -3.18
N SER A 3 14.90 51.95 -2.68
CA SER A 3 14.89 52.21 -1.23
C SER A 3 13.65 51.66 -0.47
N ARG A 4 12.56 51.31 -1.17
CA ARG A 4 11.32 50.83 -0.53
C ARG A 4 11.41 49.41 0.05
N PHE A 5 12.44 48.64 -0.31
CA PHE A 5 12.64 47.26 0.18
C PHE A 5 13.43 47.18 1.49
N ASN A 6 14.05 48.28 1.95
CA ASN A 6 14.79 48.32 3.22
C ASN A 6 13.93 48.79 4.40
N ASN A 7 12.61 48.61 4.30
CA ASN A 7 11.69 48.87 5.41
C ASN A 7 11.51 47.59 6.24
N LEU A 8 11.59 47.71 7.57
CA LEU A 8 11.42 46.61 8.51
C LEU A 8 10.10 45.86 8.27
N THR A 9 9.01 46.59 8.01
CA THR A 9 7.70 46.01 7.71
C THR A 9 7.72 45.12 6.48
N VAL A 10 8.41 45.54 5.42
CA VAL A 10 8.52 44.76 4.17
C VAL A 10 9.31 43.48 4.42
N LYS A 11 10.42 43.56 5.18
CA LYS A 11 11.24 42.39 5.54
C LYS A 11 10.45 41.35 6.35
N ILE A 12 9.71 41.79 7.37
CA ILE A 12 8.88 40.92 8.20
C ILE A 12 7.77 40.29 7.35
N PHE A 13 7.10 41.08 6.52
CA PHE A 13 6.04 40.59 5.64
C PHE A 13 6.56 39.55 4.66
N THR A 14 7.70 39.80 4.00
CA THR A 14 8.30 38.83 3.06
C THR A 14 8.75 37.55 3.76
N LEU A 15 9.35 37.66 4.95
CA LEU A 15 9.79 36.50 5.72
C LEU A 15 8.60 35.64 6.15
N PHE A 16 7.53 36.27 6.64
CA PHE A 16 6.29 35.60 7.01
C PHE A 16 5.71 34.82 5.84
N TRP A 17 5.55 35.46 4.67
CA TRP A 17 5.00 34.79 3.49
C TRP A 17 5.91 33.67 2.98
N LEU A 18 7.23 33.84 3.04
CA LEU A 18 8.18 32.79 2.66
C LEU A 18 8.03 31.56 3.57
N ILE A 19 8.00 31.77 4.90
CA ILE A 19 7.81 30.68 5.86
C ILE A 19 6.43 30.03 5.67
N PHE A 20 5.38 30.83 5.47
CA PHE A 20 4.04 30.33 5.24
C PHE A 20 3.96 29.44 3.99
N ILE A 21 4.51 29.90 2.85
CA ILE A 21 4.55 29.11 1.61
C ILE A 21 5.35 27.82 1.83
N LEU A 22 6.48 27.89 2.52
CA LEU A 22 7.29 26.71 2.82
C LEU A 22 6.52 25.69 3.67
N LEU A 23 5.80 26.15 4.70
CA LEU A 23 4.96 25.30 5.55
C LEU A 23 3.80 24.68 4.76
N VAL A 24 3.14 25.46 3.91
CA VAL A 24 2.06 24.95 3.04
C VAL A 24 2.61 23.91 2.07
N MET A 25 3.74 24.17 1.43
CA MET A 25 4.40 23.22 0.54
C MET A 25 4.73 21.92 1.29
N LEU A 26 5.32 22.02 2.49
CA LEU A 26 5.61 20.86 3.32
C LEU A 26 4.35 20.06 3.69
N ALA A 27 3.26 20.74 4.03
CA ALA A 27 1.97 20.11 4.34
C ALA A 27 1.43 19.29 3.16
N PHE A 28 1.60 19.75 1.92
CA PHE A 28 1.23 19.00 0.72
C PHE A 28 2.19 17.84 0.40
N LEU A 29 3.46 17.92 0.84
CA LEU A 29 4.43 16.84 0.64
C LEU A 29 4.24 15.70 1.64
N ILE A 30 3.79 15.96 2.87
CA ILE A 30 3.60 14.93 3.92
C ILE A 30 2.77 13.73 3.42
N PRO A 31 1.59 13.89 2.80
CA PRO A 31 0.79 12.77 2.32
C PRO A 31 1.47 11.91 1.24
N ARG A 32 2.42 12.46 0.49
CA ARG A 32 3.12 11.71 -0.57
C ARG A 32 4.12 10.69 -0.04
N PHE A 33 4.59 10.87 1.19
CA PHE A 33 5.46 9.92 1.86
C PHE A 33 4.66 8.88 2.67
N ASP A 34 3.33 8.94 2.67
CA ASP A 34 2.51 7.92 3.32
C ASP A 34 2.45 6.65 2.44
N ALA A 35 3.26 5.66 2.81
CA ALA A 35 3.34 4.36 2.15
C ALA A 35 2.07 3.49 2.35
N ARG A 36 1.06 3.98 3.09
CA ARG A 36 -0.22 3.28 3.29
C ARG A 36 -1.19 3.42 2.11
N LEU A 37 -0.82 4.21 1.10
CA LEU A 37 -1.62 4.38 -0.10
C LEU A 37 -1.60 3.11 -0.96
N ILE A 38 -2.76 2.77 -1.53
CA ILE A 38 -2.86 1.73 -2.54
C ILE A 38 -2.17 2.25 -3.80
N THR A 39 -1.10 1.58 -4.22
CA THR A 39 -0.33 1.95 -5.41
C THR A 39 -0.46 0.85 -6.47
N PRO A 40 -0.31 1.15 -7.77
CA PRO A 40 -0.25 0.11 -8.78
C PRO A 40 0.97 -0.78 -8.55
N LEU A 41 0.82 -2.08 -8.84
CA LEU A 41 1.93 -3.02 -8.74
C LEU A 41 3.01 -2.64 -9.76
N GLN A 42 4.26 -2.50 -9.32
CA GLN A 42 5.35 -2.08 -10.20
C GLN A 42 5.63 -3.16 -11.26
N ALA A 43 6.02 -2.75 -12.46
CA ALA A 43 6.26 -3.69 -13.56
C ALA A 43 7.36 -4.74 -13.27
N ASN A 44 8.37 -4.37 -12.48
CA ASN A 44 9.40 -5.32 -12.05
C ASN A 44 8.81 -6.40 -11.12
N ASP A 45 7.93 -6.00 -10.20
CA ASP A 45 7.28 -6.91 -9.26
C ASP A 45 6.26 -7.81 -9.95
N MET A 46 5.56 -7.32 -10.99
CA MET A 46 4.63 -8.11 -11.79
C MET A 46 5.21 -9.44 -12.28
N SER A 47 6.45 -9.42 -12.78
CA SER A 47 7.12 -10.64 -13.26
C SER A 47 7.42 -11.65 -12.13
N LEU A 48 7.73 -11.14 -10.93
CA LEU A 48 7.96 -11.96 -9.74
C LEU A 48 6.65 -12.61 -9.27
N TYR A 49 5.57 -11.83 -9.19
CA TYR A 49 4.25 -12.33 -8.82
C TYR A 49 3.74 -13.38 -9.82
N GLN A 50 3.88 -13.12 -11.12
CA GLN A 50 3.50 -14.10 -12.15
C GLN A 50 4.28 -15.41 -12.01
N ARG A 51 5.59 -15.33 -11.76
CA ARG A 51 6.44 -16.51 -11.54
C ARG A 51 6.02 -17.27 -10.28
N GLU A 52 5.71 -16.58 -9.19
CA GLU A 52 5.29 -17.22 -7.94
C GLU A 52 3.91 -17.87 -8.07
N ILE A 53 2.98 -17.23 -8.78
CA ILE A 53 1.67 -17.82 -9.10
C ILE A 53 1.87 -19.10 -9.90
N ALA A 54 2.67 -19.07 -10.97
CA ALA A 54 2.94 -20.25 -11.80
C ALA A 54 3.61 -21.38 -10.99
N SER A 55 4.59 -21.05 -10.14
CA SER A 55 5.23 -21.97 -9.20
C SER A 55 4.22 -22.58 -8.22
N SER A 56 3.31 -21.77 -7.69
CA SER A 56 2.27 -22.19 -6.74
C SER A 56 1.24 -23.12 -7.38
N ILE A 57 0.92 -22.93 -8.67
CA ILE A 57 0.08 -23.85 -9.45
C ILE A 57 0.80 -25.19 -9.63
N GLN A 58 2.06 -25.17 -10.10
CA GLN A 58 2.82 -26.40 -10.34
C GLN A 58 3.03 -27.22 -9.06
N ASN A 59 3.28 -26.54 -7.94
CA ASN A 59 3.51 -27.16 -6.65
C ASN A 59 2.22 -27.51 -5.88
N ASN A 60 1.05 -27.37 -6.52
CA ASN A 60 -0.27 -27.62 -5.90
C ASN A 60 -0.48 -26.86 -4.57
N LYS A 61 0.17 -25.69 -4.38
CA LYS A 61 0.03 -24.88 -3.16
C LYS A 61 -1.43 -24.44 -2.97
N PHE A 62 -2.12 -24.05 -4.05
CA PHE A 62 -3.54 -23.67 -4.00
C PHE A 62 -4.46 -24.82 -3.59
N SER A 63 -4.23 -26.02 -4.12
CA SER A 63 -4.99 -27.22 -3.76
C SER A 63 -4.84 -27.54 -2.27
N ARG A 64 -3.62 -27.37 -1.73
CA ARG A 64 -3.38 -27.51 -0.28
C ARG A 64 -4.14 -26.46 0.53
N LEU A 65 -4.20 -25.20 0.10
CA LEU A 65 -4.96 -24.15 0.81
C LEU A 65 -6.47 -24.44 0.84
N LEU A 66 -7.04 -24.95 -0.25
CA LEU A 66 -8.46 -25.28 -0.31
C LEU A 66 -8.82 -26.43 0.65
N ILE A 67 -7.94 -27.42 0.76
CA ILE A 67 -8.10 -28.58 1.67
C ILE A 67 -7.83 -28.18 3.12
N LEU A 68 -6.83 -27.31 3.35
CA LEU A 68 -6.38 -26.84 4.67
C LEU A 68 -7.13 -25.58 5.13
N SER A 69 -8.20 -25.16 4.43
CA SER A 69 -9.03 -24.00 4.76
C SER A 69 -9.59 -24.02 6.20
N ASN A 70 -9.52 -25.18 6.87
CA ASN A 70 -9.95 -25.41 8.24
C ASN A 70 -8.79 -25.51 9.26
N GLN A 71 -7.53 -25.27 8.86
CA GLN A 71 -6.36 -25.32 9.74
C GLN A 71 -5.49 -24.07 9.56
N LEU A 72 -5.29 -23.36 10.68
CA LEU A 72 -4.39 -22.22 10.81
C LEU A 72 -3.03 -22.55 10.17
N ILE A 73 -2.67 -21.83 9.11
CA ILE A 73 -1.38 -22.00 8.43
C ILE A 73 -0.30 -21.48 9.41
N PRO A 74 0.70 -22.30 9.76
CA PRO A 74 1.73 -21.91 10.72
C PRO A 74 2.53 -20.70 10.24
N ASP A 75 2.79 -19.80 11.18
CA ASP A 75 3.19 -18.40 10.95
C ASP A 75 4.68 -18.18 10.59
N ASN A 76 5.41 -19.24 10.24
CA ASN A 76 6.87 -19.27 10.41
C ASN A 76 7.69 -19.48 9.14
N THR A 77 7.18 -19.14 7.97
CA THR A 77 8.01 -19.10 6.78
C THR A 77 7.93 -17.71 6.20
N GLY A 78 9.04 -16.96 6.21
CA GLY A 78 9.21 -15.67 5.52
C GLY A 78 9.08 -15.77 3.99
N GLU A 79 8.26 -16.70 3.52
CA GLU A 79 7.87 -16.97 2.16
C GLU A 79 6.57 -16.22 1.84
N LEU A 80 6.40 -15.87 0.58
CA LEU A 80 5.16 -15.30 0.06
C LEU A 80 3.99 -16.25 0.35
N ARG A 81 3.06 -15.81 1.22
CA ARG A 81 1.85 -16.57 1.57
C ARG A 81 0.71 -16.19 0.60
N PRO A 82 0.33 -17.08 -0.33
CA PRO A 82 -0.83 -16.82 -1.19
C PRO A 82 -2.12 -16.82 -0.37
N ILE A 83 -2.95 -15.79 -0.58
CA ILE A 83 -4.28 -15.65 0.01
C ILE A 83 -5.29 -15.69 -1.13
N LEU A 84 -6.35 -16.48 -0.96
CA LEU A 84 -7.41 -16.61 -1.95
C LEU A 84 -8.63 -15.83 -1.47
N VAL A 85 -9.19 -15.01 -2.35
CA VAL A 85 -10.42 -14.26 -2.09
C VAL A 85 -11.41 -14.54 -3.21
N ASP A 86 -12.60 -15.01 -2.83
CA ASP A 86 -13.71 -15.21 -3.75
C ASP A 86 -14.41 -13.88 -4.06
N LYS A 87 -15.17 -13.84 -5.17
CA LYS A 87 -16.01 -12.70 -5.56
C LYS A 87 -17.04 -12.32 -4.49
N ASN A 88 -17.41 -13.29 -3.65
CA ASN A 88 -18.33 -13.09 -2.53
C ASN A 88 -17.66 -12.52 -1.27
N GLY A 89 -16.35 -12.29 -1.29
CA GLY A 89 -15.58 -11.82 -0.13
C GLY A 89 -15.15 -12.91 0.85
N ASN A 90 -15.30 -14.19 0.47
CA ASN A 90 -14.79 -15.31 1.27
C ASN A 90 -13.27 -15.36 1.16
N ILE A 91 -12.56 -15.37 2.30
CA ILE A 91 -11.09 -15.37 2.36
C ILE A 91 -10.60 -16.72 2.85
N ILE A 92 -9.56 -17.26 2.19
CA ILE A 92 -8.91 -18.51 2.56
C ILE A 92 -7.40 -18.28 2.68
N GLY A 93 -6.80 -18.76 3.77
CA GLY A 93 -5.35 -18.70 4.00
C GLY A 93 -4.83 -17.39 4.62
N ALA A 94 -5.74 -16.53 5.10
CA ALA A 94 -5.42 -15.32 5.87
C ALA A 94 -5.51 -15.59 7.38
N LYS A 95 -4.79 -14.80 8.19
CA LYS A 95 -4.96 -14.80 9.65
C LYS A 95 -6.18 -13.99 10.07
N GLU A 96 -6.76 -14.29 11.23
CA GLU A 96 -7.91 -13.56 11.77
C GLU A 96 -7.66 -12.05 11.94
N ASN A 97 -6.45 -11.67 12.36
CA ASN A 97 -6.07 -10.25 12.52
C ASN A 97 -5.86 -9.50 11.20
N GLU A 98 -5.69 -10.23 10.09
CA GLU A 98 -5.47 -9.66 8.75
C GLU A 98 -6.77 -9.51 7.94
N LEU A 99 -7.84 -10.22 8.32
CA LEU A 99 -9.07 -10.32 7.53
C LEU A 99 -9.66 -8.94 7.18
N ALA A 100 -9.75 -8.04 8.16
CA ALA A 100 -10.30 -6.70 7.94
C ALA A 100 -9.45 -5.90 6.93
N SER A 101 -8.13 -5.92 7.11
CA SER A 101 -7.17 -5.25 6.23
C SER A 101 -7.21 -5.77 4.79
N ILE A 102 -7.37 -7.09 4.61
CA ILE A 102 -7.47 -7.73 3.30
C ILE A 102 -8.82 -7.40 2.63
N LEU A 103 -9.93 -7.46 3.37
CA LEU A 103 -11.25 -7.09 2.86
C LEU A 103 -11.27 -5.64 2.35
N ASP A 104 -10.74 -4.72 3.15
CA ASP A 104 -10.63 -3.31 2.76
C ASP A 104 -9.80 -3.15 1.49
N PHE A 105 -8.69 -3.86 1.37
CA PHE A 105 -7.87 -3.83 0.17
C PHE A 105 -8.63 -4.35 -1.05
N VAL A 106 -9.24 -5.53 -0.98
CA VAL A 106 -9.99 -6.15 -2.08
C VAL A 106 -11.16 -5.27 -2.51
N HIS A 107 -11.85 -4.63 -1.57
CA HIS A 107 -12.94 -3.70 -1.86
C HIS A 107 -12.46 -2.49 -2.66
N ASN A 108 -11.31 -1.92 -2.27
CA ASN A 108 -10.72 -0.76 -2.94
C ASN A 108 -9.99 -1.10 -4.25
N SER A 109 -9.53 -2.35 -4.42
CA SER A 109 -8.82 -2.85 -5.61
C SER A 109 -9.68 -3.87 -6.39
N ASN A 110 -10.93 -3.51 -6.68
CA ASN A 110 -11.92 -4.42 -7.25
C ASN A 110 -11.73 -4.70 -8.76
N GLU A 111 -10.72 -4.13 -9.42
CA GLU A 111 -10.44 -4.28 -10.84
C GLU A 111 -9.29 -5.29 -11.06
N PRO A 112 -9.57 -6.55 -11.45
CA PRO A 112 -8.53 -7.57 -11.61
C PRO A 112 -7.54 -7.28 -12.74
N ALA A 113 -7.94 -6.43 -13.70
CA ALA A 113 -7.09 -6.01 -14.81
C ALA A 113 -6.00 -5.02 -14.37
N LYS A 114 -6.11 -4.43 -13.18
CA LYS A 114 -5.14 -3.47 -12.62
C LYS A 114 -4.69 -3.94 -11.24
N PRO A 115 -3.68 -4.82 -11.16
CA PRO A 115 -3.18 -5.27 -9.87
C PRO A 115 -2.58 -4.09 -9.11
N MET A 116 -3.00 -3.97 -7.86
CA MET A 116 -2.55 -2.97 -6.93
C MET A 116 -1.79 -3.62 -5.78
N GLN A 117 -1.09 -2.82 -4.99
CA GLN A 117 -0.37 -3.23 -3.80
C GLN A 117 -0.63 -2.25 -2.67
N LYS A 118 -0.64 -2.76 -1.43
CA LYS A 118 -0.76 -1.98 -0.21
C LYS A 118 0.18 -2.58 0.84
N VAL A 119 0.97 -1.72 1.47
CA VAL A 119 1.81 -2.11 2.61
C VAL A 119 1.01 -1.93 3.88
N PHE A 120 0.93 -2.98 4.69
CA PHE A 120 0.32 -2.96 6.02
C PHE A 120 1.45 -3.06 7.05
N TYR A 121 1.51 -2.10 7.96
CA TYR A 121 2.58 -2.00 8.95
C TYR A 121 2.20 -2.59 10.33
N ASP A 122 0.95 -3.05 10.49
CA ASP A 122 0.31 -3.28 11.80
C ASP A 122 -0.52 -4.58 11.86
N ILE A 123 -0.12 -5.60 11.11
CA ILE A 123 -0.73 -6.95 11.08
C ILE A 123 0.24 -8.05 11.44
#